data_AF-A0A4W4ERG9-F1
#
_entry.id   AF-A0A4W4ERG9-F1
#
_cell.length_a   1.000
_cell.length_b   1.000
_cell.length_c   1.000
_cell.angle_alpha   90.00
_cell.angle_beta   90.00
_cell.angle_gamma   90.00
#
_symmetry.space_group_name_H-M   'P 1'
#
loop_
_entity.id
_entity.type
_entity.pdbx_description
1 polymer ?
#
loop_
_entity_poly.entity_id
_entity_poly.type
_entity_poly.pdbx_seq_one_letter_code
_entity_poly.pdbx_strand_id
1 'polypeptide(L)'
;VDFDDIHRKRMEKDLTELQSLIEAHFESRKKEEEELIALTSRIEKRRSERAEQQRIRAEKEKERQNKLAEEKVRKEEEEAKKKADDDAKKKKVLTTLQFTGYMQKTDKRGGSKKPTEREKKRRILSERRKELNIDHLDAEKLREKANELWKWMYQLEAEKFELQYTHMHQKYEVTVLRNRVSDHQKK
;
A
#
# COMPACT_ATOMS: atom_id res chain seq x y z
N VAL A 1 36.34 65.91 52.65
CA VAL A 1 35.77 64.86 51.77
C VAL A 1 36.93 64.33 50.95
N ASP A 2 37.27 63.06 51.13
CA ASP A 2 38.37 62.45 50.39
C ASP A 2 37.86 61.99 49.02
N PHE A 3 38.22 62.74 47.97
CA PHE A 3 37.75 62.49 46.62
C PHE A 3 38.38 61.23 46.00
N ASP A 4 39.56 60.82 46.47
CA ASP A 4 40.25 59.62 45.99
C ASP A 4 39.57 58.35 46.51
N ASP A 5 39.03 58.36 47.73
CA ASP A 5 38.23 57.27 48.29
C ASP A 5 36.91 57.07 47.53
N ILE A 6 36.25 58.18 47.14
CA ILE A 6 35.02 58.14 46.33
C ILE A 6 35.29 57.56 44.95
N HIS A 7 36.40 57.95 44.31
CA HIS A 7 36.76 57.45 42.98
C HIS A 7 37.09 55.96 43.01
N ARG A 8 37.84 55.50 44.03
CA ARG A 8 38.21 54.10 44.21
C ARG A 8 36.99 53.20 44.45
N LYS A 9 36.07 53.61 45.32
CA LYS A 9 34.81 52.89 45.57
C LYS A 9 33.91 52.82 44.34
N ARG A 10 33.92 53.86 43.49
CA ARG A 10 33.21 53.82 42.20
C ARG A 10 33.84 52.81 41.26
N MET A 11 35.16 52.84 41.09
CA MET A 11 35.86 51.86 40.24
C MET A 11 35.67 50.41 40.71
N GLU A 12 35.73 50.15 42.02
CA GLU A 12 35.49 48.82 42.59
C GLU A 12 34.06 48.33 42.34
N LYS A 13 33.06 49.22 42.50
CA LYS A 13 31.68 48.90 42.18
C LYS A 13 31.51 48.57 40.70
N ASP A 14 32.02 49.43 39.82
CA ASP A 14 31.90 49.25 38.37
C ASP A 14 32.59 47.97 37.89
N LEU A 15 33.75 47.62 38.47
CA LEU A 15 34.45 46.35 38.23
C LEU A 15 33.63 45.14 38.69
N THR A 16 33.03 45.20 39.88
CA THR A 16 32.21 44.11 40.42
C THR A 16 30.93 43.92 39.61
N GLU A 17 30.31 45.02 39.19
CA GLU A 17 29.10 45.01 38.36
C GLU A 17 29.41 44.47 36.96
N LEU A 18 30.54 44.86 36.38
CA LEU A 18 31.02 44.31 35.11
C LEU A 18 31.29 42.79 35.20
N GLN A 19 31.97 42.33 36.26
CA GLN A 19 32.21 40.90 36.49
C GLN A 19 30.90 40.13 36.65
N SER A 20 29.95 40.66 37.40
CA SER A 20 28.64 40.05 37.61
C SER A 20 27.84 39.95 36.30
N LEU A 21 27.87 40.99 35.46
CA LEU A 21 27.22 40.98 34.14
C LEU A 21 27.87 39.96 33.18
N ILE A 22 29.20 39.88 33.21
CA ILE A 22 29.95 38.90 32.41
C ILE A 22 29.54 37.48 32.83
N GLU A 23 29.59 37.16 34.12
CA GLU A 23 29.22 35.84 34.64
C GLU A 23 27.76 35.49 34.32
N ALA A 24 26.82 36.42 34.56
CA ALA A 24 25.41 36.21 34.26
C ALA A 24 25.16 35.94 32.76
N HIS A 25 25.84 36.68 31.87
CA HIS A 25 25.73 36.46 30.43
C HIS A 25 26.28 35.08 30.01
N PHE A 26 27.44 34.67 30.53
CA PHE A 26 28.02 33.37 30.21
C PHE A 26 27.19 32.21 30.77
N GLU A 27 26.69 32.32 32.01
CA GLU A 27 25.80 31.33 32.60
C GLU A 27 24.49 31.20 31.80
N SER A 28 23.88 32.32 31.44
CA SER A 28 22.62 32.33 30.66
C SER A 28 22.84 31.66 29.30
N ARG A 29 23.89 32.06 28.57
CA ARG A 29 24.21 31.45 27.28
C ARG A 29 24.51 29.97 27.37
N LYS A 30 25.28 29.56 28.38
CA LYS A 30 25.62 28.15 28.57
C LYS A 30 24.37 27.31 28.81
N LYS A 31 23.46 27.78 29.65
CA LYS A 31 22.17 27.09 29.91
C LYS A 31 21.33 27.00 28.63
N GLU A 32 21.19 28.10 27.88
CA GLU A 32 20.46 28.11 26.62
C GLU A 32 21.09 27.18 25.57
N GLU A 33 22.41 27.16 25.44
CA GLU A 33 23.12 26.27 24.52
C GLU A 33 22.94 24.80 24.89
N GLU A 34 23.05 24.45 26.18
CA GLU A 34 22.80 23.09 26.67
C GLU A 34 21.37 22.63 26.36
N GLU A 35 20.37 23.50 26.57
CA GLU A 35 18.98 23.22 26.25
C GLU A 35 18.74 23.03 24.73
N LEU A 36 19.34 23.90 23.91
CA LEU A 36 19.25 23.81 22.45
C LEU A 36 19.91 22.54 21.92
N ILE A 37 21.08 22.16 22.46
CA ILE A 37 21.77 20.92 22.11
C ILE A 37 20.90 19.71 22.50
N ALA A 38 20.35 19.69 23.72
CA ALA A 38 19.50 18.60 24.18
C ALA A 38 18.22 18.46 23.32
N LEU A 39 17.60 19.58 22.95
CA LEU A 39 16.43 19.61 22.07
C LEU A 39 16.78 19.10 20.67
N THR A 40 17.88 19.58 20.09
CA THR A 40 18.36 19.19 18.76
C THR A 40 18.67 17.70 18.72
N SER A 41 19.39 17.18 19.71
CA SER A 41 19.68 15.74 19.86
C SER A 41 18.40 14.90 19.91
N ARG A 42 17.37 15.36 20.65
CA ARG A 42 16.06 14.67 20.71
C ARG A 42 15.30 14.72 19.39
N ILE A 43 15.40 15.81 18.62
CA ILE A 43 14.80 15.92 17.29
C ILE A 43 15.51 15.00 16.31
N GLU A 44 16.84 14.97 16.35
CA GLU A 44 17.66 14.14 15.48
C GLU A 44 17.42 12.64 15.74
N LYS A 45 17.35 12.23 17.00
CA LYS A 45 16.94 10.87 17.39
C LYS A 45 15.56 10.49 16.84
N ARG A 46 14.56 11.38 16.95
CA ARG A 46 13.22 11.13 16.38
C ARG A 46 13.21 11.11 14.86
N ARG A 47 14.13 11.81 14.20
CA ARG A 47 14.30 11.74 12.74
C ARG A 47 14.93 10.42 12.32
N SER A 48 15.99 9.98 13.00
CA SER A 48 16.63 8.69 12.71
C SER A 48 15.70 7.50 12.98
N GLU A 49 14.94 7.51 14.06
CA GLU A 49 13.91 6.50 14.35
C GLU A 49 12.85 6.42 13.25
N ARG A 50 12.36 7.56 12.74
CA ARG A 50 11.40 7.58 11.63
C ARG A 50 12.01 7.08 10.32
N ALA A 51 13.26 7.46 10.02
CA ALA A 51 13.97 6.97 8.85
C ALA A 51 14.15 5.44 8.91
N GLU A 52 14.49 4.90 10.08
CA GLU A 52 14.62 3.46 10.28
C GLU A 52 13.29 2.73 10.16
N GLN A 53 12.20 3.28 10.71
CA GLN A 53 10.86 2.73 10.51
C GLN A 53 10.46 2.68 9.04
N GLN A 54 10.79 3.72 8.26
CA GLN A 54 10.56 3.72 6.81
C GLN A 54 11.41 2.67 6.10
N ARG A 55 12.68 2.52 6.48
CA ARG A 55 13.60 1.50 5.92
C ARG A 55 13.06 0.09 6.16
N ILE A 56 12.64 -0.23 7.39
CA ILE A 56 12.05 -1.52 7.75
C ILE A 56 10.75 -1.79 6.96
N ARG A 57 9.90 -0.77 6.79
CA ARG A 57 8.67 -0.91 5.98
C ARG A 57 8.99 -1.17 4.50
N ALA A 58 9.95 -0.45 3.94
CA ALA A 58 10.39 -0.65 2.56
C ALA A 58 11.01 -2.04 2.35
N GLU A 59 11.82 -2.51 3.30
CA GLU A 59 12.42 -3.85 3.26
C GLU A 59 11.37 -4.95 3.34
N LYS A 60 10.41 -4.85 4.29
CA LYS A 60 9.30 -5.80 4.38
C LYS A 60 8.44 -5.84 3.12
N GLU A 61 8.20 -4.69 2.49
CA GLU A 61 7.47 -4.66 1.22
C GLU A 61 8.28 -5.30 0.09
N LYS A 62 9.58 -5.01 0.00
CA LYS A 62 10.48 -5.64 -0.98
C LYS A 62 10.54 -7.15 -0.79
N GLU A 63 10.61 -7.65 0.45
CA GLU A 63 10.59 -9.08 0.76
C GLU A 63 9.26 -9.74 0.32
N ARG A 64 8.12 -9.08 0.56
CA ARG A 64 6.82 -9.56 0.07
C ARG A 64 6.77 -9.64 -1.46
N GLN A 65 7.24 -8.63 -2.16
CA GLN A 65 7.29 -8.61 -3.62
C GLN A 65 8.23 -9.72 -4.14
N ASN A 66 9.39 -9.90 -3.52
CA ASN A 66 10.34 -10.94 -3.88
C ASN A 66 9.77 -12.34 -3.65
N LYS A 67 9.08 -12.61 -2.53
CA LYS A 67 8.41 -13.90 -2.28
C LYS A 67 7.35 -14.21 -3.34
N LEU A 68 6.56 -13.21 -3.73
CA LEU A 68 5.57 -13.38 -4.80
C LEU A 68 6.22 -13.62 -6.16
N ALA A 69 7.36 -12.97 -6.43
CA ALA A 69 8.12 -13.19 -7.66
C ALA A 69 8.77 -14.59 -7.68
N GLU A 70 9.40 -15.03 -6.59
CA GLU A 70 9.97 -16.38 -6.46
C GLU A 70 8.92 -17.48 -6.53
N GLU A 71 7.75 -17.33 -5.88
CA GLU A 71 6.67 -18.31 -5.97
C GLU A 71 6.14 -18.40 -7.41
N LYS A 72 6.05 -17.27 -8.11
CA LYS A 72 5.67 -17.22 -9.52
C LYS A 72 6.72 -17.89 -10.40
N VAL A 73 8.01 -17.62 -10.18
CA VAL A 73 9.11 -18.24 -10.93
C VAL A 73 9.15 -19.75 -10.67
N ARG A 74 9.04 -20.20 -9.41
CA ARG A 74 9.01 -21.63 -9.07
C ARG A 74 7.81 -22.34 -9.72
N LYS A 75 6.65 -21.69 -9.74
CA LYS A 75 5.45 -22.22 -10.42
C LYS A 75 5.63 -22.28 -11.94
N GLU A 76 6.29 -21.28 -12.53
CA GLU A 76 6.61 -21.25 -13.95
C GLU A 76 7.67 -22.30 -14.33
N GLU A 77 8.65 -22.57 -13.46
CA GLU A 77 9.63 -23.64 -13.62
C GLU A 77 9.01 -25.04 -13.46
N GLU A 78 8.12 -25.24 -12.48
CA GLU A 78 7.38 -26.50 -12.33
C GLU A 78 6.42 -26.76 -13.51
N GLU A 79 5.73 -25.73 -14.01
CA GLU A 79 4.92 -25.83 -15.22
C GLU A 79 5.78 -26.10 -16.46
N ALA A 80 6.96 -25.48 -16.58
CA ALA A 80 7.88 -25.73 -17.69
C ALA A 80 8.44 -27.16 -17.65
N LYS A 81 8.82 -27.65 -16.46
CA LYS A 81 9.30 -29.02 -16.27
C LYS A 81 8.20 -30.04 -16.54
N LYS A 82 6.99 -29.81 -16.03
CA LYS A 82 5.82 -30.66 -16.31
C LYS A 82 5.44 -30.64 -17.79
N LYS A 83 5.53 -29.48 -18.46
CA LYS A 83 5.30 -29.36 -19.90
C LYS A 83 6.35 -30.14 -20.70
N ALA A 84 7.63 -30.06 -20.34
CA ALA A 84 8.68 -30.83 -20.99
C ALA A 84 8.51 -32.34 -20.79
N ASP A 85 8.11 -32.77 -19.59
CA ASP A 85 7.89 -34.17 -19.24
C ASP A 85 6.62 -34.74 -19.93
N ASP A 86 5.56 -33.93 -20.02
CA ASP A 86 4.34 -34.24 -20.78
C ASP A 86 4.61 -34.24 -22.29
N ASP A 87 5.48 -33.38 -22.83
CA ASP A 87 5.88 -33.40 -24.26
C ASP A 87 6.74 -34.62 -24.58
N ALA A 88 7.63 -35.03 -23.68
CA ALA A 88 8.41 -36.25 -23.82
C ALA A 88 7.51 -37.50 -23.75
N LYS A 89 6.54 -37.52 -22.83
CA LYS A 89 5.50 -38.57 -22.75
C LYS A 89 4.58 -38.56 -23.96
N LYS A 90 4.15 -37.39 -24.44
CA LYS A 90 3.36 -37.24 -25.67
C LYS A 90 4.14 -37.66 -26.89
N LYS A 91 5.44 -37.35 -27.02
CA LYS A 91 6.27 -37.90 -28.11
C LYS A 91 6.34 -39.42 -28.05
N LYS A 92 6.40 -40.02 -26.86
CA LYS A 92 6.35 -41.49 -26.70
C LYS A 92 4.98 -42.09 -27.02
N VAL A 93 3.88 -41.37 -26.74
CA VAL A 93 2.50 -41.83 -26.97
C VAL A 93 1.99 -41.52 -28.39
N LEU A 94 2.46 -40.43 -29.02
CA LEU A 94 2.11 -39.99 -30.38
C LEU A 94 2.64 -40.95 -31.44
N THR A 95 3.72 -41.69 -31.15
CA THR A 95 4.17 -42.80 -32.00
C THR A 95 3.19 -43.98 -31.96
N THR A 96 2.30 -44.05 -30.96
CA THR A 96 1.47 -45.24 -30.70
C THR A 96 -0.02 -45.06 -31.05
N LEU A 97 -0.62 -43.87 -30.96
CA LEU A 97 -2.04 -43.73 -31.32
C LEU A 97 -2.40 -42.45 -32.08
N GLN A 98 -2.84 -42.68 -33.31
CA GLN A 98 -3.77 -41.85 -34.05
C GLN A 98 -5.00 -41.56 -33.15
N PHE A 99 -5.12 -40.35 -32.61
CA PHE A 99 -6.37 -39.91 -31.96
C PHE A 99 -6.68 -38.45 -32.27
N THR A 100 -7.48 -38.30 -33.31
CA THR A 100 -8.12 -37.09 -33.81
C THR A 100 -9.04 -36.50 -32.74
N GLY A 101 -8.70 -35.30 -32.23
CA GLY A 101 -9.65 -34.49 -31.43
C GLY A 101 -9.03 -33.66 -30.31
N TYR A 102 -7.87 -34.02 -29.78
CA TYR A 102 -7.27 -33.30 -28.64
C TYR A 102 -6.41 -32.08 -29.06
N MET A 103 -6.07 -31.96 -30.34
CA MET A 103 -5.16 -30.92 -30.87
C MET A 103 -5.82 -29.56 -31.13
N GLN A 104 -7.15 -29.49 -31.30
CA GLN A 104 -7.80 -28.19 -31.57
C GLN A 104 -7.82 -27.21 -30.38
N LYS A 105 -7.56 -27.69 -29.15
CA LYS A 105 -7.55 -26.83 -27.96
C LYS A 105 -6.14 -26.34 -27.57
N THR A 106 -5.08 -26.89 -28.15
CA THR A 106 -3.69 -26.55 -27.79
C THR A 106 -3.11 -25.43 -28.67
N ASP A 107 -3.51 -25.31 -29.93
CA ASP A 107 -2.93 -24.32 -30.85
C ASP A 107 -3.38 -22.87 -30.61
N LYS A 108 -4.45 -22.63 -29.84
CA LYS A 108 -4.87 -21.25 -29.46
C LYS A 108 -4.13 -20.68 -28.24
N ARG A 109 -3.16 -21.40 -27.66
CA ARG A 109 -2.39 -20.97 -26.47
C ARG A 109 -1.00 -20.40 -26.80
N GLY A 110 -0.77 -19.97 -28.05
CA GLY A 110 0.45 -19.28 -28.49
C GLY A 110 0.39 -17.75 -28.48
N GLY A 111 -0.64 -17.13 -27.89
CA GLY A 111 -0.72 -15.67 -27.71
C GLY A 111 -0.33 -15.25 -26.30
N SER A 112 0.21 -14.03 -26.14
CA SER A 112 0.48 -13.37 -24.86
C SER A 112 -0.56 -13.78 -23.80
N LYS A 113 -0.12 -14.32 -22.65
CA LYS A 113 -0.99 -14.82 -21.57
C LYS A 113 -2.10 -13.79 -21.32
N LYS A 114 -3.32 -14.02 -21.85
CA LYS A 114 -4.45 -13.14 -21.61
C LYS A 114 -4.66 -13.11 -20.08
N PRO A 115 -4.82 -11.93 -19.48
CA PRO A 115 -4.96 -11.83 -18.04
C PRO A 115 -6.15 -12.68 -17.60
N THR A 116 -5.97 -13.44 -16.54
CA THR A 116 -7.02 -14.31 -16.02
C THR A 116 -8.18 -13.47 -15.51
N GLU A 117 -9.40 -14.01 -15.48
CA GLU A 117 -10.56 -13.29 -14.92
C GLU A 117 -10.33 -12.87 -13.44
N ARG A 118 -9.51 -13.64 -12.70
CA ARG A 118 -9.06 -13.28 -11.35
C ARG A 118 -8.19 -12.03 -11.35
N GLU A 119 -7.23 -11.92 -12.27
CA GLU A 119 -6.35 -10.76 -12.40
C GLU A 119 -7.13 -9.52 -12.85
N LYS A 120 -8.03 -9.66 -13.83
CA LYS A 120 -8.91 -8.57 -14.27
C LYS A 120 -9.78 -8.07 -13.13
N LYS A 121 -10.42 -8.98 -12.37
CA LYS A 121 -11.21 -8.63 -11.19
C LYS A 121 -10.37 -7.89 -10.15
N ARG A 122 -9.18 -8.39 -9.84
CA ARG A 122 -8.26 -7.75 -8.87
C ARG A 122 -7.87 -6.34 -9.34
N ARG A 123 -7.53 -6.18 -10.62
CA ARG A 123 -7.18 -4.88 -11.21
C ARG A 123 -8.33 -3.88 -11.10
N ILE A 124 -9.52 -4.25 -11.57
CA ILE A 124 -10.72 -3.38 -11.53
C ILE A 124 -11.08 -2.98 -10.09
N LEU A 125 -11.03 -3.93 -9.14
CA LEU A 125 -11.31 -3.61 -7.73
C LEU A 125 -10.25 -2.70 -7.12
N SER A 126 -8.98 -2.85 -7.51
CA SER A 126 -7.91 -1.95 -7.08
C SER A 126 -8.09 -0.54 -7.64
N GLU A 127 -8.50 -0.40 -8.89
CA GLU A 127 -8.79 0.90 -9.53
C GLU A 127 -9.97 1.62 -8.86
N ARG A 128 -10.99 0.87 -8.42
CA ARG A 128 -12.16 1.42 -7.72
C ARG A 128 -11.85 1.81 -6.26
N ARG A 129 -10.83 1.21 -5.65
CA ARG A 129 -10.47 1.46 -4.25
C ARG A 129 -9.68 2.76 -4.13
N LYS A 130 -10.33 3.79 -3.59
CA LYS A 130 -9.66 5.04 -3.20
C LYS A 130 -9.02 4.86 -1.82
N GLU A 131 -7.78 5.31 -1.67
CA GLU A 131 -7.11 5.32 -0.37
C GLU A 131 -7.78 6.32 0.58
N LEU A 132 -7.93 5.92 1.84
CA LEU A 132 -8.55 6.74 2.87
C LEU A 132 -7.46 7.40 3.71
N ASN A 133 -7.25 8.70 3.52
CA ASN A 133 -6.34 9.51 4.32
C ASN A 133 -7.15 10.42 5.24
N ILE A 134 -7.17 10.12 6.55
CA ILE A 134 -8.00 10.80 7.54
C ILE A 134 -7.21 11.36 8.74
N ASP A 135 -5.91 11.06 8.85
CA ASP A 135 -5.09 11.35 10.04
C ASP A 135 -4.91 12.85 10.32
N HIS A 136 -5.16 13.70 9.31
CA HIS A 136 -4.98 15.14 9.35
C HIS A 136 -6.32 15.90 9.33
N LEU A 137 -7.46 15.20 9.39
CA LEU A 137 -8.79 15.81 9.31
C LEU A 137 -9.30 16.22 10.69
N ASP A 138 -10.00 17.36 10.73
CA ASP A 138 -10.72 17.83 11.90
C ASP A 138 -12.05 17.08 12.09
N ALA A 139 -12.68 17.24 13.26
CA ALA A 139 -13.88 16.49 13.63
C ALA A 139 -15.07 16.72 12.68
N GLU A 140 -15.20 17.92 12.11
CA GLU A 140 -16.29 18.25 11.20
C GLU A 140 -16.07 17.60 9.83
N LYS A 141 -14.85 17.70 9.27
CA LYS A 141 -14.49 17.01 8.02
C LYS A 141 -14.55 15.50 8.14
N LEU A 142 -14.27 14.94 9.32
CA LEU A 142 -14.45 13.51 9.56
C LEU A 142 -15.94 13.10 9.47
N ARG A 143 -16.86 13.92 9.98
CA ARG A 143 -18.32 13.67 9.85
C ARG A 143 -18.78 13.75 8.40
N GLU A 144 -18.29 14.73 7.64
CA GLU A 144 -18.56 14.82 6.20
C GLU A 144 -18.04 13.60 5.44
N LYS A 145 -16.79 13.19 5.73
CA LYS A 145 -16.17 12.02 5.09
C LYS A 145 -16.91 10.72 5.42
N ALA A 146 -17.36 10.56 6.67
CA ALA A 146 -18.17 9.42 7.08
C ALA A 146 -19.50 9.37 6.30
N ASN A 147 -20.17 10.51 6.14
CA ASN A 147 -21.39 10.61 5.34
C ASN A 147 -21.16 10.30 3.85
N GLU A 148 -20.05 10.75 3.26
CA GLU A 148 -19.67 10.43 1.88
C GLU A 148 -19.47 8.92 1.70
N LEU A 149 -18.70 8.28 2.59
CA LEU A 149 -18.45 6.84 2.55
C LEU A 149 -19.74 6.04 2.75
N TRP A 150 -20.63 6.49 3.64
CA TRP A 150 -21.93 5.86 3.84
C TRP A 150 -22.81 5.92 2.59
N LYS A 151 -22.90 7.10 1.94
CA LYS A 151 -23.63 7.26 0.67
C LYS A 151 -23.05 6.36 -0.43
N TRP A 152 -21.73 6.29 -0.52
CA TRP A 152 -21.05 5.42 -1.48
C TRP A 152 -21.35 3.94 -1.25
N MET A 153 -21.31 3.48 0.01
CA MET A 153 -21.67 2.11 0.38
C MET A 153 -23.15 1.82 0.06
N TYR A 154 -24.05 2.75 0.37
CA TYR A 154 -25.47 2.61 0.07
C TYR A 154 -25.73 2.45 -1.44
N GLN A 155 -25.08 3.28 -2.27
CA GLN A 155 -25.15 3.16 -3.73
C GLN A 155 -24.68 1.79 -4.22
N LEU A 156 -23.54 1.30 -3.72
CA LEU A 156 -23.02 -0.02 -4.12
C LEU A 156 -23.96 -1.18 -3.75
N GLU A 157 -24.61 -1.10 -2.59
CA GLU A 157 -25.60 -2.11 -2.19
C GLU A 157 -26.87 -2.04 -3.05
N ALA A 158 -27.33 -0.84 -3.41
CA ALA A 158 -28.44 -0.68 -4.35
C ALA A 158 -28.12 -1.28 -5.73
N GLU A 159 -26.95 -0.98 -6.29
CA GLU A 159 -26.50 -1.56 -7.57
C GLU A 159 -26.39 -3.09 -7.49
N LYS A 160 -25.88 -3.63 -6.38
CA LYS A 160 -25.80 -5.07 -6.16
C LYS A 160 -27.19 -5.71 -6.11
N PHE A 161 -28.15 -5.09 -5.45
CA PHE A 161 -29.53 -5.57 -5.38
C PHE A 161 -30.17 -5.66 -6.77
N GLU A 162 -30.06 -4.60 -7.58
CA GLU A 162 -30.58 -4.59 -8.95
C GLU A 162 -29.93 -5.67 -9.84
N LEU A 163 -28.61 -5.85 -9.72
CA LEU A 163 -27.89 -6.91 -10.44
C LEU A 163 -28.34 -8.30 -10.00
N GLN A 164 -28.60 -8.51 -8.72
CA GLN A 164 -29.12 -9.78 -8.21
C GLN A 164 -30.53 -10.06 -8.74
N TYR A 165 -31.41 -9.06 -8.73
CA TYR A 165 -32.76 -9.17 -9.27
C TYR A 165 -32.73 -9.50 -10.77
N THR A 166 -31.95 -8.74 -11.54
CA THR A 166 -31.75 -8.96 -12.98
C THR A 166 -31.22 -10.37 -13.26
N HIS A 167 -30.23 -10.83 -12.49
CA HIS A 167 -29.69 -12.17 -12.65
C HIS A 167 -30.73 -13.27 -12.36
N MET A 168 -31.60 -13.08 -11.37
CA MET A 168 -32.70 -14.03 -11.12
C MET A 168 -33.68 -14.09 -12.29
N HIS A 169 -34.05 -12.93 -12.85
CA HIS A 169 -34.91 -12.86 -14.04
C HIS A 169 -34.27 -13.55 -15.25
N GLN A 170 -33.01 -13.24 -15.54
CA GLN A 170 -32.26 -13.85 -16.64
C GLN A 170 -32.15 -15.38 -16.51
N LYS A 171 -31.98 -15.90 -15.28
CA LYS A 171 -31.98 -17.36 -15.05
C LYS A 171 -33.32 -18.00 -15.44
N TYR A 172 -34.43 -17.35 -15.11
CA TYR A 172 -35.75 -17.81 -15.51
C TYR A 172 -35.91 -17.76 -17.03
N GLU A 173 -35.57 -16.64 -17.68
CA GLU A 173 -35.64 -16.49 -19.14
C GLU A 173 -34.83 -17.55 -19.87
N VAL A 174 -33.58 -17.81 -19.43
CA VAL A 174 -32.73 -18.87 -20.00
C VAL A 174 -33.41 -20.24 -19.89
N THR A 175 -34.11 -20.51 -18.80
CA THR A 175 -34.82 -21.78 -18.59
C THR A 175 -35.99 -21.91 -19.57
N VAL A 176 -36.81 -20.86 -19.69
CA VAL A 176 -37.91 -20.80 -20.66
C VAL A 176 -37.41 -20.94 -22.09
N LEU A 177 -36.34 -20.23 -22.47
CA LEU A 177 -35.76 -20.28 -23.80
C LEU A 177 -35.22 -21.68 -24.12
N ARG A 178 -34.59 -22.37 -23.17
CA ARG A 178 -34.14 -23.76 -23.35
C ARG A 178 -35.31 -24.70 -23.62
N ASN A 179 -36.42 -24.56 -22.89
CA ASN A 179 -37.62 -25.36 -23.11
C ASN A 179 -38.21 -25.09 -24.49
N ARG A 180 -38.36 -23.81 -24.88
CA ARG A 180 -38.84 -23.44 -26.21
C ARG A 180 -37.99 -24.04 -27.33
N VAL A 181 -36.66 -23.97 -27.22
CA VAL A 181 -35.75 -24.59 -28.19
C VAL A 181 -35.98 -26.10 -28.26
N SER A 182 -36.08 -26.79 -27.12
CA SER A 182 -36.33 -28.22 -27.09
C SER A 182 -37.66 -28.60 -27.72
N ASP A 183 -38.73 -27.84 -27.45
CA ASP A 183 -40.06 -28.10 -28.00
C ASP A 183 -40.11 -27.87 -29.52
N HIS A 184 -39.38 -26.88 -30.03
CA HIS A 184 -39.23 -26.65 -31.46
C HIS A 184 -38.37 -27.70 -32.17
N GLN A 185 -37.44 -28.35 -31.46
CA GLN A 185 -36.59 -29.43 -31.99
C GLN A 185 -37.23 -30.82 -31.94
N LYS A 186 -38.32 -30.99 -31.19
CA LYS A 186 -39.09 -32.25 -31.10
C LYS A 186 -40.13 -32.42 -32.21
N LYS A 187 -40.21 -31.49 -33.16
CA LYS A 187 -40.91 -31.64 -34.44
C LYS A 187 -39.95 -32.13 -35.50
#